data_AF-A0A354PH35-F1
#
_entry.id   AF-A0A354PH35-F1
#
_cell.length_a   1.000
_cell.length_b   1.000
_cell.length_c   1.000
_cell.angle_alpha   90.00
_cell.angle_beta   90.00
_cell.angle_gamma   90.00
#
_symmetry.space_group_name_H-M   'P 1'
#
loop_
_entity.id
_entity.type
_entity.pdbx_description
1 polymer ?
#
loop_
_entity_poly.entity_id
_entity_poly.type
_entity_poly.pdbx_seq_one_letter_code
_entity_poly.pdbx_strand_id
1 'polypeptide(L)' 'VNIDDNPGSAERFGVNSIPTLMVFRNGQVSDSFVGVRPKTQLQAAIS' A
#
# COMPACT_ATOMS: atom_id res chain seq x y z
N VAL A 1 -7.89 -3.53 -0.85
CA VAL A 1 -8.58 -3.73 0.45
C VAL A 1 -9.35 -2.45 0.74
N ASN A 2 -10.65 -2.53 1.02
CA ASN A 2 -11.39 -1.39 1.54
C ASN A 2 -11.09 -1.26 3.04
N ILE A 3 -10.62 -0.09 3.49
CA ILE A 3 -10.25 0.13 4.89
C ILE A 3 -11.48 0.30 5.79
N ASP A 4 -12.61 0.77 5.26
CA ASP A 4 -13.84 0.94 6.05
C ASP A 4 -14.39 -0.41 6.51
N ASP A 5 -14.28 -1.42 5.64
CA ASP A 5 -14.67 -2.81 5.93
C ASP A 5 -13.58 -3.59 6.69
N ASN A 6 -12.33 -3.08 6.70
CA ASN A 6 -11.16 -3.77 7.26
C ASN A 6 -10.31 -2.82 8.13
N PRO A 7 -10.88 -2.20 9.18
CA PRO A 7 -10.17 -1.21 9.99
C PRO A 7 -8.92 -1.77 10.66
N GLY A 8 -8.95 -3.05 11.07
CA GLY A 8 -7.77 -3.72 11.66
C GLY A 8 -6.61 -3.87 10.68
N SER A 9 -6.87 -3.99 9.37
CA SER A 9 -5.81 -3.99 8.36
C SER A 9 -5.20 -2.59 8.21
N ALA A 10 -6.03 -1.54 8.23
CA ALA A 10 -5.55 -0.17 8.18
C ALA A 10 -4.65 0.15 9.39
N GLU A 11 -5.08 -0.23 10.59
CA GLU A 11 -4.28 -0.08 11.82
C GLU A 11 -2.98 -0.88 11.76
N ARG A 12 -3.07 -2.19 11.44
CA ARG A 12 -1.90 -3.10 11.36
C ARG A 12 -0.81 -2.59 10.42
N PHE A 13 -1.19 -1.96 9.31
CA PHE A 13 -0.25 -1.47 8.32
C PHE A 13 -0.03 0.05 8.38
N GLY A 14 -0.63 0.76 9.35
CA GLY A 14 -0.45 2.21 9.53
C GLY A 14 -1.05 3.06 8.40
N VAL A 15 -2.14 2.61 7.78
CA VAL A 15 -2.82 3.35 6.69
C VAL A 15 -3.67 4.48 7.29
N ASN A 16 -3.12 5.70 7.27
CA ASN A 16 -3.79 6.91 7.78
C ASN A 16 -4.36 7.83 6.69
N SER A 17 -4.13 7.49 5.41
CA SER A 17 -4.56 8.31 4.27
C SER A 17 -4.83 7.43 3.05
N ILE A 18 -5.82 7.81 2.24
CA ILE A 18 -6.21 7.09 1.02
C ILE A 18 -5.99 7.95 -0.23
N PRO A 19 -5.61 7.34 -1.37
CA PRO A 19 -5.21 5.93 -1.53
C PRO A 19 -3.81 5.66 -0.96
N THR A 20 -3.59 4.46 -0.40
CA THR A 20 -2.25 3.95 -0.04
C THR A 20 -2.00 2.63 -0.76
N LEU A 21 -0.85 2.51 -1.41
CA LEU A 21 -0.37 1.27 -2.02
C LEU A 21 0.80 0.72 -1.20
N MET A 22 0.80 -0.58 -0.94
CA MET A 22 1.91 -1.28 -0.30
C MET A 22 2.34 -2.45 -1.17
N VAL A 23 3.65 -2.60 -1.37
CA VAL A 23 4.25 -3.72 -2.08
C VAL A 23 4.77 -4.71 -1.06
N PHE A 24 4.42 -5.98 -1.25
CA PHE A 24 4.85 -7.07 -0.38
C PHE A 24 5.84 -7.97 -1.12
N ARG A 25 6.98 -8.27 -0.49
CA ARG A 25 7.95 -9.25 -0.95
C ARG A 25 8.21 -10.24 0.18
N ASN A 26 8.03 -11.53 -0.09
CA ASN A 26 8.20 -12.61 0.91
C ASN A 26 7.36 -12.40 2.20
N GLY A 27 6.16 -11.84 2.08
CA GLY A 27 5.26 -11.59 3.21
C GLY A 27 5.60 -10.36 4.06
N GLN A 28 6.63 -9.60 3.70
CA GLN A 28 7.01 -8.34 4.33
C GLN A 28 6.74 -7.16 3.40
N VAL A 29 6.43 -5.99 3.96
CA VAL A 29 6.26 -4.76 3.18
C VAL A 29 7.64 -4.30 2.71
N SER A 30 7.84 -4.25 1.39
CA SER A 30 9.08 -3.72 0.79
C SER A 30 8.96 -2.23 0.49
N ASP A 31 7.78 -1.77 0.06
CA ASP A 31 7.51 -0.37 -0.28
C ASP A 31 6.11 0.06 0.13
N SER A 32 5.94 1.35 0.40
CA SER A 32 4.65 1.96 0.69
C SER A 32 4.56 3.35 0.05
N PHE A 33 3.44 3.65 -0.59
CA PHE A 33 3.18 4.89 -1.29
C PHE A 33 1.82 5.45 -0.87
N VAL A 34 1.80 6.70 -0.43
CA VAL A 34 0.56 7.45 -0.20
C VAL A 34 0.27 8.33 -1.41
N GLY A 35 -1.00 8.35 -1.83
CA GLY A 35 -1.50 9.11 -2.96
C GLY A 35 -1.31 8.41 -4.31
N VAL A 36 -1.63 9.14 -5.37
CA VAL A 36 -1.53 8.65 -6.74
C VAL A 36 -0.08 8.78 -7.24
N ARG A 37 0.43 7.74 -7.89
CA ARG A 37 1.76 7.71 -8.52
C ARG A 37 1.65 7.35 -10.01
N PRO A 38 2.60 7.80 -10.85
CA PRO A 38 2.65 7.39 -12.25
C PRO A 38 2.82 5.88 -12.41
N LYS A 39 2.25 5.33 -13.49
CA LYS A 39 2.32 3.89 -13.80
C LYS A 39 3.75 3.36 -13.83
N THR A 40 4.69 4.11 -14.40
CA THR A 40 6.10 3.71 -14.51
C THR A 40 6.76 3.49 -13.15
N GLN A 41 6.44 4.34 -12.16
CA GLN A 41 6.94 4.20 -10.80
C GLN A 41 6.35 2.97 -10.10
N LEU A 42 5.05 2.73 -10.28
CA LEU A 42 4.39 1.55 -9.73
C LEU A 42 4.92 0.26 -10.36
N GLN A 43 5.20 0.25 -11.66
CA GLN A 43 5.80 -0.90 -12.35
C GLN A 43 7.20 -1.21 -11.82
N ALA A 44 8.03 -0.18 -11.62
CA ALA A 44 9.37 -0.37 -11.05
C ALA A 44 9.31 -0.96 -9.63
N ALA A 45 8.35 -0.55 -8.80
CA ALA A 45 8.21 -1.04 -7.43
C ALA A 45 7.80 -2.52 -7.33
N ILE A 46 7.10 -3.06 -8.34
CA ILE A 46 6.63 -4.46 -8.34
C ILE A 46 7.49 -5.41 -9.20
N SER A 47 8.53 -4.90 -9.85
CA SER A 47 9.46 -5.70 -10.66
C SER A 47 10.54 -6.36 -9.80
#